data_AF-A0A1R1PJI7-F1
#
_entry.id   AF-A0A1R1PJI7-F1
#
_cell.length_a   1.000
_cell.length_b   1.000
_cell.length_c   1.000
_cell.angle_alpha   90.00
_cell.angle_beta   90.00
_cell.angle_gamma   90.00
#
_symmetry.space_group_name_H-M   'P 1'
#
loop_
_entity.id
_entity.type
_entity.pdbx_description
1 polymer ?
#
loop_
_entity_poly.entity_id
_entity_poly.type
_entity_poly.pdbx_seq_one_letter_code
_entity_poly.pdbx_strand_id
1 'polypeptide(L)'
;MDCIDNVKNIQGVDGEESGQWFKSEWIRRACTINWKPSEIYNIAQMFSDIRMEVESNDSVCQKIVSEFKRVETGQLAGLVYQAMLISRNGKRGKCISRIVESTGYGLAAHHV
;
A
#
# COMPACT_ATOMS: atom_id res chain seq x y z
N MET A 1 0.64 4.26 24.39
CA MET A 1 1.95 3.90 24.98
C MET A 1 2.52 2.61 24.38
N ASP A 2 1.96 2.07 23.28
CA ASP A 2 2.18 0.66 22.89
C ASP A 2 3.20 0.43 21.76
N CYS A 3 3.85 1.49 21.26
CA CYS A 3 4.82 1.34 20.17
C CYS A 3 6.24 1.00 20.67
N ILE A 4 6.58 1.34 21.92
CA ILE A 4 7.94 1.16 22.47
C ILE A 4 8.13 -0.23 23.10
N ASP A 5 7.07 -0.83 23.66
CA ASP A 5 7.19 -2.14 24.31
C ASP A 5 7.40 -3.29 23.32
N ASN A 6 6.98 -3.13 22.05
CA ASN A 6 7.27 -4.11 21.00
C ASN A 6 8.73 -4.10 20.51
N VAL A 7 9.51 -3.04 20.80
CA VAL A 7 10.93 -2.98 20.41
C VAL A 7 11.80 -3.77 21.38
N LYS A 8 11.37 -3.89 22.66
CA LYS A 8 12.12 -4.64 23.68
C LYS A 8 12.10 -6.15 23.46
N ASN A 9 11.15 -6.67 22.68
CA ASN A 9 11.04 -8.10 22.39
C ASN A 9 11.97 -8.59 21.25
N ILE A 10 12.84 -7.71 20.73
CA ILE A 10 13.79 -8.00 19.64
C ILE A 10 15.10 -8.61 20.17
N GLN A 11 15.32 -8.68 21.50
CA GLN A 11 16.58 -9.17 22.08
C GLN A 11 16.72 -10.71 22.17
N GLY A 12 15.86 -11.50 21.51
CA GLY A 12 15.77 -12.95 21.78
C GLY A 12 15.86 -13.92 20.60
N VAL A 13 15.84 -13.48 19.36
CA VAL A 13 15.82 -14.38 18.18
C VAL A 13 16.65 -13.75 17.08
N ASP A 14 17.44 -14.56 16.37
CA ASP A 14 18.35 -14.17 15.29
C ASP A 14 17.88 -12.91 14.54
N GLY A 15 18.60 -11.81 14.72
CA GLY A 15 18.13 -10.45 14.44
C GLY A 15 17.75 -10.16 12.97
N GLU A 16 18.10 -11.06 12.04
CA GLU A 16 17.68 -10.97 10.64
C GLU A 16 16.21 -11.37 10.43
N GLU A 17 15.75 -12.46 11.04
CA GLU A 17 14.34 -12.88 10.95
C GLU A 17 13.42 -11.93 11.72
N SER A 18 13.87 -11.43 12.88
CA SER A 18 13.10 -10.47 13.67
C SER A 18 12.94 -9.13 12.94
N GLY A 19 13.97 -8.70 12.20
CA GLY A 19 13.95 -7.44 11.44
C GLY A 19 13.00 -7.49 10.26
N GLN A 20 12.95 -8.62 9.54
CA GLN A 20 11.99 -8.83 8.45
C GLN A 20 10.55 -8.89 8.98
N TRP A 21 10.32 -9.63 10.07
CA TRP A 21 9.01 -9.70 10.70
C TRP A 21 8.51 -8.33 11.19
N PHE A 22 9.38 -7.56 11.85
CA PHE A 22 9.04 -6.20 12.32
C PHE A 22 8.67 -5.28 11.15
N LYS A 23 9.41 -5.35 10.05
CA LYS A 23 9.12 -4.58 8.83
C LYS A 23 7.77 -4.95 8.23
N SER A 24 7.48 -6.25 8.10
CA SER A 24 6.19 -6.73 7.57
C SER A 24 5.02 -6.31 8.47
N GLU A 25 5.17 -6.40 9.78
CA GLU A 25 4.17 -5.95 10.76
C GLU A 25 3.97 -4.42 10.73
N TRP A 26 5.06 -3.65 10.58
CA TRP A 26 4.98 -2.20 10.44
C TRP A 26 4.21 -1.80 9.18
N ILE A 27 4.50 -2.43 8.04
CA ILE A 27 3.76 -2.21 6.78
C ILE A 27 2.28 -2.55 6.97
N ARG A 28 1.98 -3.67 7.62
CA ARG A 28 0.60 -4.09 7.90
C ARG A 28 -0.13 -3.03 8.71
N ARG A 29 0.49 -2.51 9.78
CA ARG A 29 -0.06 -1.40 10.58
C ARG A 29 -0.23 -0.13 9.76
N ALA A 30 0.75 0.23 8.93
CA ALA A 30 0.65 1.39 8.04
C ALA A 30 -0.54 1.28 7.07
N CYS A 31 -0.85 0.07 6.58
CA CYS A 31 -2.01 -0.18 5.72
C CYS A 31 -3.36 -0.10 6.47
N THR A 32 -3.38 -0.33 7.79
CA THR A 32 -4.61 -0.18 8.59
C THR A 32 -4.93 1.27 8.96
N ILE A 33 -3.93 2.15 8.96
CA ILE A 33 -4.11 3.57 9.27
C ILE A 33 -4.86 4.25 8.11
N ASN A 34 -5.68 5.23 8.46
CA ASN A 34 -6.36 6.05 7.47
C ASN A 34 -5.39 7.10 6.92
N TRP A 35 -5.04 7.01 5.64
CA TRP A 35 -4.14 7.98 5.00
C TRP A 35 -4.92 9.25 4.68
N LYS A 36 -4.31 10.42 4.91
CA LYS A 36 -4.93 11.68 4.51
C LYS A 36 -4.84 11.86 3.00
N PRO A 37 -5.87 12.39 2.33
CA PRO A 37 -5.87 12.60 0.88
C PRO A 37 -4.61 13.31 0.34
N SER A 38 -4.14 14.34 1.05
CA SER A 38 -2.95 15.12 0.71
C SER A 38 -1.62 14.36 0.85
N GLU A 39 -1.59 13.27 1.61
CA GLU A 39 -0.38 12.51 1.95
C GLU A 39 -0.28 11.20 1.15
N ILE A 40 -1.39 10.72 0.55
CA ILE A 40 -1.46 9.43 -0.17
C ILE A 40 -0.39 9.30 -1.26
N TYR A 41 -0.17 10.35 -2.05
CA TYR A 41 0.82 10.32 -3.13
C TYR A 41 2.25 10.11 -2.58
N ASN A 42 2.62 10.88 -1.56
CA ASN A 42 3.94 10.77 -0.93
C ASN A 42 4.13 9.42 -0.25
N ILE A 43 3.08 8.90 0.40
CA ILE A 43 3.08 7.58 1.04
C ILE A 43 3.27 6.48 -0.02
N ALA A 44 2.54 6.52 -1.13
CA ALA A 44 2.68 5.57 -2.22
C ALA A 44 4.09 5.59 -2.82
N GLN A 45 4.68 6.78 -3.00
CA GLN A 45 6.05 6.92 -3.47
C GLN A 45 7.06 6.33 -2.46
N MET A 46 6.88 6.55 -1.15
CA MET A 46 7.74 5.93 -0.14
C MET A 46 7.70 4.40 -0.20
N PHE A 47 6.54 3.80 -0.51
CA PHE A 47 6.43 2.35 -0.66
C PHE A 47 7.07 1.80 -1.96
N SER A 48 7.21 2.60 -3.01
CA SER A 48 7.85 2.14 -4.24
C SER A 48 9.38 2.02 -4.10
N ASP A 49 9.99 2.77 -3.18
CA ASP A 49 11.42 2.71 -2.87
C ASP A 49 11.80 1.56 -1.90
N ILE A 50 10.82 0.94 -1.24
CA ILE A 50 11.04 -0.12 -0.26
C ILE A 50 10.95 -1.50 -0.93
N ARG A 51 11.97 -2.35 -0.76
CA ARG A 51 11.88 -3.77 -1.11
C ARG A 51 10.98 -4.49 -0.11
N MET A 52 9.84 -5.01 -0.55
CA MET A 52 8.83 -5.65 0.31
C MET A 52 8.61 -7.11 -0.11
N GLU A 53 8.15 -7.93 0.83
CA GLU A 53 7.64 -9.26 0.51
C GLU A 53 6.35 -9.18 -0.31
N VAL A 54 6.06 -10.24 -1.05
CA VAL A 54 4.93 -10.29 -1.99
C VAL A 54 3.57 -10.06 -1.29
N GLU A 55 3.40 -10.53 -0.06
CA GLU A 55 2.16 -10.35 0.71
C GLU A 55 1.96 -8.91 1.20
N SER A 56 3.03 -8.30 1.70
CA SER A 56 3.04 -6.90 2.10
C SER A 56 2.78 -5.98 0.90
N ASN A 57 3.33 -6.33 -0.26
CA ASN A 57 3.12 -5.61 -1.52
C ASN A 57 1.64 -5.64 -1.96
N ASP A 58 0.99 -6.81 -1.93
CA ASP A 58 -0.45 -6.95 -2.27
C ASP A 58 -1.33 -6.11 -1.33
N SER A 59 -1.00 -6.09 -0.02
CA SER A 59 -1.70 -5.28 0.99
C SER A 59 -1.60 -3.78 0.71
N VAL A 60 -0.40 -3.29 0.38
CA VAL A 60 -0.18 -1.88 0.04
C VAL A 60 -0.88 -1.51 -1.26
N CYS A 61 -0.77 -2.35 -2.31
CA CYS A 61 -1.49 -2.14 -3.56
C CYS A 61 -3.01 -2.07 -3.34
N GLN A 62 -3.57 -2.97 -2.53
CA GLN A 62 -5.00 -2.96 -2.22
C GLN A 62 -5.41 -1.69 -1.47
N LYS A 63 -4.59 -1.24 -0.50
CA LYS A 63 -4.83 0.01 0.22
C LYS A 63 -4.79 1.20 -0.73
N ILE A 64 -3.77 1.32 -1.58
CA ILE A 64 -3.65 2.40 -2.57
C ILE A 64 -4.86 2.46 -3.50
N VAL A 65 -5.28 1.32 -4.06
CA VAL A 65 -6.45 1.27 -4.96
C VAL A 65 -7.75 1.65 -4.24
N SER A 66 -7.90 1.28 -2.95
CA SER A 66 -9.07 1.69 -2.17
C SER A 66 -9.17 3.20 -1.98
N GLU A 67 -8.02 3.88 -1.98
CA GLU A 67 -7.93 5.33 -1.81
C GLU A 67 -8.11 6.11 -3.14
N PHE A 68 -8.15 5.44 -4.30
CA PHE A 68 -8.34 6.10 -5.61
C PHE A 68 -9.60 6.96 -5.68
N LYS A 69 -10.67 6.54 -4.98
CA LYS A 69 -11.94 7.26 -4.93
C LYS A 69 -11.88 8.55 -4.09
N ARG A 70 -10.83 8.71 -3.27
CA ARG A 70 -10.65 9.84 -2.34
C ARG A 70 -9.62 10.86 -2.84
N VAL A 71 -8.99 10.58 -3.98
CA VAL A 71 -7.95 11.41 -4.58
C VAL A 71 -8.52 12.16 -5.78
N GLU A 72 -8.12 13.41 -5.95
CA GLU A 72 -8.54 14.24 -7.08
C GLU A 72 -8.08 13.64 -8.41
N THR A 73 -8.89 13.80 -9.46
CA THR A 73 -8.65 13.23 -10.80
C THR A 73 -7.27 13.59 -11.38
N GLY A 74 -6.73 14.77 -11.04
CA GLY A 74 -5.40 15.20 -11.48
C GLY A 74 -4.24 14.41 -10.85
N GLN A 75 -4.42 13.92 -9.62
CA GLN A 75 -3.40 13.11 -8.92
C GLN A 75 -3.57 11.60 -9.16
N LEU A 76 -4.73 11.18 -9.68
CA LEU A 76 -5.08 9.79 -9.93
C LEU A 76 -4.10 9.12 -10.91
N ALA A 77 -3.73 9.77 -12.02
CA ALA A 77 -2.80 9.21 -13.00
C ALA A 77 -1.41 8.92 -12.40
N GLY A 78 -0.91 9.84 -11.56
CA GLY A 78 0.33 9.65 -10.83
C GLY A 78 0.22 8.47 -9.85
N LEU A 79 -0.90 8.34 -9.16
CA LEU A 79 -1.13 7.27 -8.21
C LEU A 79 -1.28 5.88 -8.87
N VAL A 80 -1.92 5.81 -10.04
CA VAL A 80 -1.97 4.60 -10.88
C VAL A 80 -0.57 4.17 -11.30
N TYR A 81 0.26 5.13 -11.72
CA TYR A 81 1.66 4.85 -12.07
C TYR A 81 2.46 4.32 -10.85
N GLN A 82 2.30 4.94 -9.68
CA GLN A 82 2.94 4.45 -8.45
C GLN A 82 2.46 3.03 -8.07
N ALA A 83 1.15 2.76 -8.16
CA ALA A 83 0.61 1.42 -7.91
C ALA A 83 1.19 0.37 -8.89
N MET A 84 1.35 0.73 -10.16
CA MET A 84 1.98 -0.12 -11.18
C MET A 84 3.44 -0.43 -10.85
N LEU A 85 4.20 0.58 -10.42
CA LEU A 85 5.59 0.42 -9.98
C LEU A 85 5.72 -0.51 -8.77
N ILE A 86 4.84 -0.34 -7.77
CA ILE A 86 4.83 -1.23 -6.59
C ILE A 86 4.48 -2.66 -7.01
N SER A 87 3.49 -2.84 -7.89
CA SER A 87 3.06 -4.16 -8.36
C SER A 87 4.15 -4.92 -9.11
N ARG A 88 5.17 -4.24 -9.65
CA ARG A 88 6.29 -4.87 -10.35
C ARG A 88 7.10 -5.80 -9.45
N ASN A 89 7.11 -5.55 -8.15
CA ASN A 89 7.75 -6.38 -7.14
C ASN A 89 6.80 -7.43 -6.52
N GLY A 90 5.56 -7.54 -7.02
CA GLY A 90 4.53 -8.43 -6.50
C GLY A 90 3.62 -9.02 -7.60
N LYS A 91 2.35 -9.29 -7.25
CA LYS A 91 1.37 -9.92 -8.14
C LYS A 91 0.72 -8.89 -9.08
N ARG A 92 1.43 -8.48 -10.14
CA ARG A 92 0.97 -7.51 -11.17
C ARG A 92 -0.49 -7.69 -11.60
N GLY A 93 -0.90 -8.93 -11.91
CA GLY A 93 -2.25 -9.21 -12.41
C GLY A 93 -3.37 -8.83 -11.43
N LYS A 94 -3.16 -9.03 -10.12
CA LYS A 94 -4.15 -8.65 -9.11
C LYS A 94 -4.26 -7.14 -8.96
N CYS A 95 -3.15 -6.43 -8.97
CA CYS A 95 -3.15 -4.97 -8.89
C CYS A 95 -3.88 -4.35 -10.09
N ILE A 96 -3.57 -4.82 -11.30
CA ILE A 96 -4.22 -4.35 -12.54
C ILE A 96 -5.72 -4.65 -12.53
N SER A 97 -6.14 -5.87 -12.17
CA SER A 97 -7.57 -6.23 -12.05
C SER A 97 -8.31 -5.25 -11.13
N ARG A 98 -7.73 -4.95 -9.97
CA ARG A 98 -8.32 -4.02 -9.00
C ARG A 98 -8.39 -2.58 -9.51
N ILE A 99 -7.38 -2.12 -10.25
CA ILE A 99 -7.40 -0.80 -10.89
C ILE A 99 -8.53 -0.74 -11.93
N VAL A 100 -8.65 -1.78 -12.77
CA VAL A 100 -9.73 -1.89 -13.77
C VAL A 100 -11.10 -1.98 -13.10
N GLU A 101 -11.25 -2.72 -12.00
CA GLU A 101 -12.50 -2.74 -11.22
C GLU A 101 -12.80 -1.35 -10.63
N SER A 102 -11.81 -0.68 -10.03
CA SER A 102 -12.01 0.63 -9.39
C SER A 102 -12.45 1.73 -10.37
N THR A 103 -12.01 1.64 -11.63
CA THR A 103 -12.32 2.60 -12.70
C THR A 103 -13.52 2.17 -13.56
N GLY A 104 -13.69 0.86 -13.75
CA GLY A 104 -14.75 0.25 -14.57
C GLY A 104 -16.15 0.40 -13.98
N TYR A 105 -16.30 0.45 -12.66
CA TYR A 105 -17.60 0.75 -12.03
C TYR A 105 -17.98 2.24 -12.04
N GLY A 106 -17.05 3.14 -12.39
CA GLY A 106 -17.31 4.59 -12.43
C GLY A 106 -17.98 5.08 -13.72
N LEU A 107 -17.88 4.33 -14.81
CA LEU A 107 -18.52 4.67 -16.10
C LEU A 107 -20.00 4.29 -16.18
N ALA A 108 -20.47 3.39 -15.30
CA ALA A 108 -21.88 3.00 -15.25
C ALA A 108 -22.76 3.98 -14.45
N ALA A 109 -22.17 4.93 -13.72
CA ALA A 109 -22.90 5.83 -12.81
C ALA A 109 -23.11 7.26 -13.34
N HIS A 110 -22.59 7.60 -14.53
CA HIS A 110 -22.71 8.95 -15.11
C HIS A 110 -23.59 9.03 -16.37
N HIS A 111 -24.38 8.00 -16.64
CA HIS A 111 -25.39 7.99 -17.71
C HIS A 111 -26.70 7.37 -17.20
N VAL A 112 -27.39 8.09 -16.31
CA VAL A 112 -28.85 8.05 -16.15
C VAL A 112 -29.34 9.47 -15.90
#